data_AF-A0A920RX71-F1
#
_entry.id   AF-A0A920RX71-F1
#
_cell.length_a   1.000
_cell.length_b   1.000
_cell.length_c   1.000
_cell.angle_alpha   90.00
_cell.angle_beta   90.00
_cell.angle_gamma   90.00
#
_symmetry.space_group_name_H-M   'P 1'
#
loop_
_entity.id
_entity.type
_entity.pdbx_description
1 polymer ?
#
loop_
_entity_poly.entity_id
_entity_poly.type
_entity_poly.pdbx_seq_one_letter_code
_entity_poly.pdbx_strand_id
1 'polypeptide(L)'
;MVIGAGGLGHIAIQCLKAMCAANIIIVEKSEKALKHAMELGGEEGILIDGNEVEQVLELTNGNGAEAVIDFVGEHGSTSMGLNMTAGGGYYYIVGYGEKDQNISSRCHYF
;
A
#
# COMPACT_ATOMS: atom_id res chain seq x y z
N MET A 1 -5.13 0.85 1.65
CA MET A 1 -4.06 1.15 0.68
C MET A 1 -3.28 -0.12 0.36
N VAL A 2 -2.88 -0.30 -0.89
CA VAL A 2 -2.07 -1.43 -1.36
C VAL A 2 -0.73 -0.91 -1.87
N ILE A 3 0.37 -1.47 -1.38
CA ILE A 3 1.72 -1.18 -1.89
C ILE A 3 2.16 -2.38 -2.73
N GLY A 4 2.50 -2.12 -4.00
CA GLY A 4 2.83 -3.16 -4.96
C GLY A 4 1.60 -3.82 -5.56
N ALA A 5 1.35 -3.56 -6.85
CA ALA A 5 0.29 -4.13 -7.67
C ALA A 5 0.81 -5.17 -8.68
N GLY A 6 1.92 -5.83 -8.34
CA GLY A 6 2.49 -6.96 -9.09
C GLY A 6 1.68 -8.25 -8.93
N GLY A 7 2.36 -9.40 -9.00
CA GLY A 7 1.73 -10.73 -9.11
C GLY A 7 0.68 -11.09 -8.05
N LEU A 8 0.85 -10.69 -6.79
CA LEU A 8 -0.18 -10.90 -5.76
C LEU A 8 -1.06 -9.65 -5.54
N GLY A 9 -0.46 -8.46 -5.62
CA GLY A 9 -1.17 -7.21 -5.35
C GLY A 9 -2.37 -6.97 -6.26
N HIS A 10 -2.27 -7.32 -7.55
CA HIS A 10 -3.39 -7.15 -8.47
C HIS A 10 -4.59 -8.10 -8.17
N ILE A 11 -4.34 -9.25 -7.55
CA ILE A 11 -5.40 -10.15 -7.08
C ILE A 11 -6.05 -9.55 -5.83
N ALA A 12 -5.23 -9.05 -4.90
CA ALA A 12 -5.73 -8.41 -3.69
C ALA A 12 -6.63 -7.20 -3.99
N ILE A 13 -6.27 -6.38 -4.98
CA ILE A 13 -7.09 -5.23 -5.42
C ILE A 13 -8.48 -5.69 -5.89
N GLN A 14 -8.55 -6.75 -6.68
CA GLN A 14 -9.84 -7.31 -7.14
C GLN A 14 -10.66 -7.86 -5.98
N CYS A 15 -10.02 -8.57 -5.05
CA CYS A 15 -10.69 -9.07 -3.84
C CYS A 15 -11.22 -7.91 -2.99
N LEU A 16 -10.41 -6.88 -2.76
CA LEU A 16 -10.84 -5.68 -2.03
C LEU A 16 -12.03 -5.02 -2.72
N LYS A 17 -11.98 -4.84 -4.04
CA LYS A 17 -13.08 -4.22 -4.78
C LYS A 17 -14.38 -5.04 -4.69
N ALA A 18 -14.27 -6.36 -4.66
CA ALA A 18 -15.41 -7.25 -4.59
C ALA A 18 -15.99 -7.41 -3.17
N MET A 19 -15.15 -7.31 -2.13
CA MET A 19 -15.50 -7.71 -0.76
C MET A 19 -15.70 -6.53 0.20
N CYS A 20 -15.17 -5.35 -0.11
CA CYS A 20 -15.25 -4.19 0.78
C CYS A 20 -15.56 -2.89 0.03
N ALA A 21 -16.26 -1.98 0.70
CA ALA A 21 -16.52 -0.62 0.22
C ALA A 21 -15.39 0.35 0.56
N ALA A 22 -14.14 -0.14 0.64
CA ALA A 22 -12.98 0.66 1.00
C ALA A 22 -12.53 1.51 -0.19
N ASN A 23 -12.06 2.73 0.06
CA ASN A 23 -11.38 3.54 -0.95
C ASN A 23 -9.97 2.95 -1.18
N ILE A 24 -9.72 2.44 -2.39
CA ILE A 24 -8.49 1.70 -2.69
C ILE A 24 -7.45 2.63 -3.31
N ILE A 25 -6.54 3.13 -2.47
CA ILE A 25 -5.30 3.79 -2.92
C ILE A 25 -4.26 2.73 -3.25
N ILE A 26 -3.65 2.81 -4.44
CA ILE A 26 -2.56 1.94 -4.91
C ILE A 26 -1.29 2.76 -4.99
N VAL A 27 -0.22 2.26 -4.39
CA VAL A 27 1.13 2.83 -4.48
C VAL A 27 2.03 1.82 -5.20
N GLU A 28 2.61 2.21 -6.32
CA GLU A 28 3.33 1.29 -7.22
C GLU A 28 4.50 2.00 -7.92
N LYS A 29 5.61 1.29 -8.17
CA LYS A 29 6.80 1.83 -8.86
C LYS A 29 6.73 1.69 -10.38
N SER A 30 5.97 0.71 -10.88
CA SER A 30 5.80 0.46 -12.30
C SER A 30 4.53 1.11 -12.83
N GLU A 31 4.66 2.13 -13.67
CA GLU A 31 3.53 2.80 -14.33
C GLU A 31 2.60 1.80 -15.06
N LYS A 32 3.17 0.78 -15.71
CA LYS A 32 2.42 -0.28 -16.37
C LYS A 32 1.57 -1.08 -15.37
N ALA A 33 2.15 -1.49 -14.24
CA ALA A 33 1.43 -2.24 -13.22
C ALA A 33 0.36 -1.36 -12.56
N LEU A 34 0.67 -0.09 -12.27
CA LEU A 34 -0.27 0.88 -11.72
C LEU A 34 -1.48 1.04 -12.64
N LYS A 35 -1.27 1.29 -13.93
CA LYS A 35 -2.35 1.42 -14.91
C LYS A 35 -3.23 0.18 -14.94
N HIS A 36 -2.64 -1.01 -14.98
CA HIS A 36 -3.40 -2.25 -14.97
C HIS A 36 -4.20 -2.42 -13.68
N ALA A 37 -3.62 -2.04 -12.54
CA ALA A 37 -4.27 -2.15 -11.24
C ALA A 37 -5.46 -1.19 -11.09
N MET A 38 -5.41 -0.01 -11.71
CA MET A 38 -6.55 0.90 -11.80
C MET A 38 -7.72 0.27 -12.57
N GLU A 39 -7.45 -0.47 -13.65
CA GLU A 39 -8.50 -1.19 -14.41
C GLU A 39 -9.16 -2.32 -13.59
N LEU A 40 -8.48 -2.82 -12.55
CA LEU A 40 -8.92 -3.95 -11.73
C LEU A 40 -9.68 -3.56 -10.46
N GLY A 41 -9.87 -2.27 -10.20
CA GLY A 41 -10.62 -1.77 -9.05
C GLY A 41 -9.88 -0.78 -8.16
N GLY A 42 -8.68 -0.36 -8.54
CA GLY A 42 -8.03 0.81 -7.96
C GLY A 42 -8.89 2.07 -8.11
N GLU A 43 -8.94 2.89 -7.06
CA GLU A 43 -9.71 4.14 -7.06
C GLU A 43 -8.78 5.34 -7.17
N GLU A 44 -7.66 5.30 -6.46
CA GLU A 44 -6.59 6.29 -6.56
C GLU A 44 -5.25 5.58 -6.81
N GLY A 45 -4.42 6.17 -7.67
CA GLY A 45 -3.15 5.57 -8.09
C GLY A 45 -1.99 6.53 -7.93
N ILE A 46 -0.96 6.10 -7.21
CA ILE A 46 0.26 6.86 -6.94
C ILE A 46 1.45 6.10 -7.51
N LEU A 47 2.18 6.75 -8.43
CA LEU A 47 3.47 6.28 -8.91
C LEU A 47 4.54 6.69 -7.90
N ILE A 48 5.41 5.76 -7.50
CA ILE A 48 6.53 6.05 -6.60
C ILE A 48 7.59 6.85 -7.37
N ASP A 49 7.69 8.15 -7.06
CA ASP A 49 8.67 9.07 -7.63
C ASP A 49 9.33 10.00 -6.57
N GLY A 50 9.04 9.78 -5.28
CA GLY A 50 9.67 10.46 -4.14
C GLY A 50 8.75 11.38 -3.33
N ASN A 51 7.50 11.58 -3.74
CA ASN A 51 6.49 12.34 -3.01
C ASN A 51 5.27 11.50 -2.58
N GLU A 52 5.34 10.18 -2.68
CA GLU A 52 4.20 9.28 -2.46
C GLU A 52 3.57 9.42 -1.06
N VAL A 53 4.38 9.74 -0.04
CA VAL A 53 3.88 9.98 1.32
C VAL A 53 2.99 11.22 1.38
N GLU A 54 3.41 12.31 0.72
CA GLU A 54 2.65 13.55 0.65
C GLU A 54 1.32 13.32 -0.09
N GLN A 55 1.37 12.65 -1.24
CA GLN A 55 0.18 12.31 -2.02
C GLN A 55 -0.83 11.48 -1.21
N VAL A 56 -0.38 10.47 -0.46
CA VAL A 56 -1.29 9.68 0.40
C VAL A 56 -1.90 10.55 1.49
N LEU A 57 -1.12 11.41 2.13
CA LEU A 57 -1.63 12.31 3.16
C LEU A 57 -2.67 13.27 2.58
N GLU A 58 -2.46 13.83 1.39
CA GLU A 58 -3.43 14.69 0.71
C GLU A 58 -4.76 13.94 0.46
N LEU A 59 -4.70 12.73 -0.11
CA LEU A 59 -5.88 11.90 -0.38
C LEU A 59 -6.62 11.48 0.90
N THR A 60 -5.94 11.47 2.05
CA THR A 60 -6.47 11.01 3.33
C THR A 60 -6.72 12.15 4.33
N ASN A 61 -6.73 13.41 3.88
CA ASN A 61 -6.91 14.60 4.72
C ASN A 61 -5.91 14.68 5.88
N GLY A 62 -4.66 14.30 5.64
CA GLY A 62 -3.56 14.30 6.59
C GLY A 62 -3.57 13.14 7.60
N ASN A 63 -4.52 12.20 7.52
CA ASN A 63 -4.64 11.13 8.49
C ASN A 63 -3.74 9.93 8.16
N GLY A 64 -3.44 9.68 6.89
CA GLY A 64 -2.85 8.43 6.42
C GLY A 64 -3.90 7.34 6.18
N ALA A 65 -3.46 6.20 5.66
CA ALA A 65 -4.32 5.05 5.37
C ALA A 65 -4.62 4.23 6.63
N GLU A 66 -5.89 3.92 6.88
CA GLU A 66 -6.33 3.12 8.04
C GLU A 66 -5.82 1.68 8.02
N ALA A 67 -5.64 1.13 6.82
CA ALA A 67 -5.03 -0.17 6.60
C ALA A 67 -4.12 -0.11 5.37
N VAL A 68 -2.93 -0.67 5.53
CA VAL A 68 -1.93 -0.81 4.46
C VAL A 68 -1.59 -2.27 4.29
N ILE A 69 -1.59 -2.74 3.04
CA ILE A 69 -1.18 -4.09 2.67
C ILE A 69 0.02 -3.97 1.74
N ASP A 70 1.18 -4.40 2.22
CA ASP A 70 2.43 -4.33 1.48
C ASP A 70 2.77 -5.68 0.86
N PHE A 71 2.69 -5.75 -0.46
CA PHE A 71 3.07 -6.91 -1.27
C PHE A 71 4.52 -6.86 -1.75
N VAL A 72 5.27 -5.81 -1.40
CA VAL A 72 6.69 -5.66 -1.69
C VAL A 72 7.50 -6.18 -0.50
N GLY A 73 7.38 -5.56 0.68
CA GLY A 73 8.06 -6.01 1.90
C GLY A 73 9.58 -6.09 1.77
N GLU A 74 10.17 -5.19 0.97
CA GLU A 74 11.62 -5.01 0.76
C GLU A 74 11.95 -3.60 0.22
N HIS A 75 13.25 -3.26 0.14
CA HIS A 75 13.74 -2.02 -0.46
C HIS A 75 13.16 -0.72 0.14
N GLY A 76 12.89 -0.69 1.45
CA GLY A 76 12.35 0.49 2.14
C GLY A 76 10.83 0.66 2.01
N SER A 77 10.13 -0.28 1.35
CA SER A 77 8.66 -0.25 1.26
C SER A 77 7.98 -0.30 2.63
N THR A 78 8.57 -1.01 3.60
CA THR A 78 8.06 -1.05 4.98
C THR A 78 8.07 0.33 5.63
N SER A 79 9.23 1.01 5.63
CA SER A 79 9.36 2.34 6.24
C SER A 79 8.50 3.40 5.53
N MET A 80 8.48 3.37 4.19
CA MET A 80 7.62 4.23 3.38
C MET A 80 6.14 4.00 3.73
N GLY A 81 5.70 2.74 3.74
CA GLY A 81 4.33 2.36 4.05
C GLY A 81 3.89 2.71 5.47
N LEU A 82 4.78 2.59 6.46
CA LEU A 82 4.52 3.01 7.83
C LEU A 82 4.29 4.52 7.94
N ASN A 83 5.05 5.34 7.21
CA ASN A 83 4.85 6.80 7.17
C ASN A 83 3.53 7.20 6.50
N MET A 84 2.94 6.31 5.71
CA MET A 84 1.65 6.49 5.06
C MET A 84 0.48 5.87 5.83
N THR A 85 0.75 5.20 6.96
CA THR A 85 -0.27 4.53 7.78
C THR A 85 -0.82 5.48 8.83
N ALA A 86 -2.13 5.48 9.02
CA ALA A 86 -2.77 6.31 10.02
C ALA A 86 -2.38 5.93 11.45
N GLY A 87 -2.45 6.89 12.37
CA GLY A 87 -2.31 6.65 13.79
C GLY A 87 -3.36 5.64 14.28
N GLY A 88 -2.91 4.49 14.82
CA GLY A 88 -3.80 3.39 15.21
C GLY A 88 -4.28 2.50 14.07
N GLY A 89 -3.82 2.76 12.85
CA GLY A 89 -4.05 1.92 11.67
C GLY A 89 -3.27 0.60 11.70
N TYR A 90 -3.53 -0.22 10.70
CA TYR A 90 -2.94 -1.55 10.56
C TYR A 90 -1.98 -1.61 9.37
N TYR A 91 -0.81 -2.19 9.60
CA TYR A 91 0.17 -2.45 8.55
C TYR A 91 0.37 -3.96 8.40
N TYR A 92 0.01 -4.49 7.23
CA TYR A 92 0.10 -5.90 6.90
C TYR A 92 1.22 -6.13 5.90
N ILE A 93 2.20 -6.95 6.28
CA ILE A 93 3.31 -7.32 5.39
C ILE A 93 2.99 -8.69 4.80
N VAL A 94 2.84 -8.72 3.48
CA VAL A 94 2.58 -9.94 2.70
C VAL A 94 3.76 -10.26 1.78
N GLY A 95 4.41 -9.24 1.23
CA GLY A 95 5.69 -9.39 0.52
C GLY A 95 6.81 -9.78 1.47
N TYR A 96 7.83 -10.46 0.96
CA TYR A 96 8.95 -10.94 1.78
C TYR A 96 10.28 -10.69 1.06
N GLY A 97 11.21 -10.02 1.72
CA GLY A 97 12.55 -9.75 1.18
C GLY A 97 13.41 -8.82 2.04
N GLU A 98 12.81 -8.00 2.91
CA GLU A 98 13.54 -7.15 3.85
C GLU A 98 14.14 -7.97 5.01
N LYS A 99 15.40 -7.68 5.34
CA LYS A 99 16.05 -8.23 6.54
C LYS A 99 15.81 -7.30 7.73
N ASP A 100 15.30 -7.89 8.81
CA ASP A 100 15.28 -7.39 10.20
C ASP A 100 15.05 -5.88 10.37
N GLN A 101 13.81 -5.50 10.69
CA GLN A 101 13.48 -4.16 11.17
C GLN A 101 12.91 -4.25 12.60
N ASN A 102 13.40 -3.40 13.49
CA ASN A 102 12.89 -3.25 14.86
C ASN A 102 11.66 -2.31 14.82
N ILE A 103 10.52 -2.83 14.36
CA ILE A 103 9.30 -2.05 14.11
C ILE A 103 8.46 -1.98 15.40
N SER A 104 8.19 -0.78 15.91
CA SER A 104 7.40 -0.58 17.15
C SER A 104 5.88 -0.40 16.95
N SER A 105 5.41 -0.46 15.70
CA SER A 105 4.01 -0.28 15.31
C SER A 105 3.24 -1.61 15.27
N ARG A 106 1.89 -1.60 15.19
CA ARG A 106 1.06 -2.80 14.99
C ARG A 106 1.24 -3.37 13.57
N CYS A 107 2.38 -3.99 13.33
CA CYS A 107 2.67 -4.76 12.12
C CYS A 107 2.27 -6.22 12.31
N HIS A 108 1.57 -6.76 11.32
CA HIS A 108 1.19 -8.16 11.28
C HIS A 108 1.83 -8.81 10.05
N TYR A 109 2.67 -9.82 10.29
CA TYR A 109 3.17 -10.73 9.25
C TYR A 109 2.14 -11.85 9.06
N PHE A 110 1.81 -12.18 7.82
CA PHE A 110 1.00 -13.35 7.47
C PHE A 110 1.89 -14.54 7.09
#